data_AF-A0A956GKH8-F1
#
_entry.id   AF-A0A956GKH8-F1
#
_cell.length_a   1.000
_cell.length_b   1.000
_cell.length_c   1.000
_cell.angle_alpha   90.00
_cell.angle_beta   90.00
_cell.angle_gamma   90.00
#
_symmetry.space_group_name_H-M   'P 1'
#
loop_
_entity.id
_entity.type
_entity.pdbx_description
1 polymer ?
#
loop_
_entity_poly.entity_id
_entity_poly.type
_entity_poly.pdbx_seq_one_letter_code
_entity_poly.pdbx_strand_id
1 'polypeptide(L)'
;MSELAYDMNGDAIVLPAHAQYWRVLRFRSPGSRGAPEVVTTREGAPMILPIDVGFIEFKETVENVPGRYRLDPIDDKRKTISNAPAAYLTIGELPPRNGVGLVDGGATLDGPEAALRELARANVEMARVNADLSTATRAIVEREARAQGIPLHGAGLRNGALTYRPVGERGEPYPEWLRALRGSSGVYVIRDRATREVVYVGESSTGRLYATLTRHFQGWRRYKSFWRDQYAEGHDPGLTYPRGSAGGAVLVTAPADALDEEARLILRLRPRDNVIGQPALEEAPF
;
A
#
# COMPACT_ATOMS: atom_id res chain seq x y z
N MET A 1 -24.09 6.02 -3.05
CA MET A 1 -22.67 5.71 -2.76
C MET A 1 -22.53 4.20 -2.83
N SER A 2 -21.48 3.68 -3.46
CA SER A 2 -21.27 2.23 -3.57
C SER A 2 -21.06 1.62 -2.19
N GLU A 3 -21.76 0.53 -1.89
CA GLU A 3 -21.61 -0.21 -0.64
C GLU A 3 -20.25 -0.91 -0.53
N LEU A 4 -19.51 -1.03 -1.65
CA LEU A 4 -18.25 -1.75 -1.71
C LEU A 4 -17.03 -0.82 -1.67
N ALA A 5 -17.22 0.49 -1.60
CA ALA A 5 -16.15 1.49 -1.66
C ALA A 5 -15.37 1.61 -0.34
N TYR A 6 -14.63 0.57 0.02
CA TYR A 6 -13.72 0.56 1.17
C TYR A 6 -12.31 0.15 0.75
N ASP A 7 -11.29 0.82 1.28
CA ASP A 7 -9.89 0.50 1.00
C ASP A 7 -9.42 -0.78 1.73
N MET A 8 -8.13 -1.06 1.67
CA MET A 8 -7.56 -2.24 2.32
C MET A 8 -7.57 -2.20 3.86
N ASN A 9 -7.76 -1.01 4.44
CA ASN A 9 -7.83 -0.77 5.88
C ASN A 9 -9.29 -0.82 6.38
N GLY A 10 -10.26 -0.83 5.45
CA GLY A 10 -11.68 -0.75 5.76
C GLY A 10 -12.19 0.69 5.86
N ASP A 11 -11.41 1.67 5.42
CA ASP A 11 -11.83 3.07 5.36
C ASP A 11 -12.62 3.32 4.08
N ALA A 12 -13.69 4.10 4.18
CA ALA A 12 -14.49 4.46 3.01
C ALA A 12 -13.67 5.28 2.02
N ILE A 13 -13.75 4.95 0.73
CA ILE A 13 -13.06 5.68 -0.34
C ILE A 13 -14.05 6.50 -1.17
N VAL A 14 -13.59 7.68 -1.60
CA VAL A 14 -14.33 8.50 -2.54
C VAL A 14 -14.01 8.04 -3.96
N LEU A 15 -15.05 7.64 -4.69
CA LEU A 15 -14.90 7.20 -6.07
C LEU A 15 -14.93 8.38 -7.04
N PRO A 16 -14.15 8.33 -8.14
CA PRO A 16 -14.24 9.33 -9.19
C PRO A 16 -15.66 9.40 -9.76
N ALA A 17 -16.17 10.60 -10.05
CA ALA A 17 -17.54 10.80 -10.52
C ALA A 17 -17.88 10.07 -11.83
N HIS A 18 -16.88 9.75 -12.64
CA HIS A 18 -17.02 9.05 -13.91
C HIS A 18 -16.77 7.53 -13.80
N ALA A 19 -16.56 6.99 -12.60
CA ALA A 19 -16.50 5.56 -12.38
C ALA A 19 -17.89 4.95 -12.54
N GLN A 20 -18.06 4.06 -13.52
CA GLN A 20 -19.34 3.41 -13.80
C GLN A 20 -19.35 1.92 -13.47
N TYR A 21 -18.17 1.30 -13.42
CA TYR A 21 -18.06 -0.12 -13.16
C TYR A 21 -16.87 -0.46 -12.26
N TRP A 22 -16.93 -1.65 -11.70
CA TRP A 22 -15.82 -2.34 -11.06
C TRP A 22 -15.23 -3.38 -12.00
N ARG A 23 -13.92 -3.39 -12.17
CA ARG A 23 -13.18 -4.58 -12.63
C ARG A 23 -12.83 -5.43 -11.41
N VAL A 24 -13.23 -6.70 -11.44
CA VAL A 24 -13.04 -7.61 -10.30
C VAL A 24 -11.71 -8.36 -10.45
N LEU A 25 -10.88 -8.29 -9.42
CA LEU A 25 -9.66 -9.08 -9.30
C LEU A 25 -9.67 -9.89 -8.00
N ARG A 26 -9.01 -11.06 -7.99
CA ARG A 26 -8.94 -11.96 -6.84
C ARG A 26 -7.49 -12.34 -6.52
N PHE A 27 -7.19 -12.44 -5.24
CA PHE A 27 -5.92 -13.01 -4.76
C PHE A 27 -6.05 -14.53 -4.63
N ARG A 28 -5.13 -15.29 -5.23
CA ARG A 28 -5.18 -16.77 -5.20
C ARG A 28 -5.09 -17.37 -3.80
N SER A 29 -4.39 -16.71 -2.88
CA SER A 29 -4.35 -17.16 -1.47
C SER A 29 -4.37 -15.95 -0.52
N PRO A 30 -5.18 -16.00 0.55
CA PRO A 30 -5.10 -15.03 1.63
C PRO A 30 -3.70 -15.07 2.23
N GLY A 31 -2.90 -14.00 2.04
CA GLY A 31 -1.55 -13.89 2.59
C GLY A 31 -0.39 -14.24 1.65
N SER A 32 -0.63 -14.76 0.44
CA SER A 32 0.45 -14.98 -0.54
C SER A 32 0.87 -13.66 -1.21
N ARG A 33 2.19 -13.42 -1.32
CA ARG A 33 2.75 -12.34 -2.14
C ARG A 33 2.47 -12.62 -3.62
N GLY A 34 1.59 -11.85 -4.24
CA GLY A 34 1.27 -11.97 -5.66
C GLY A 34 0.38 -10.82 -6.14
N ALA A 35 0.48 -10.49 -7.42
CA ALA A 35 -0.47 -9.58 -8.05
C ALA A 35 -1.85 -10.28 -8.11
N PRO A 36 -2.96 -9.57 -7.82
CA PRO A 36 -4.29 -10.15 -7.97
C PRO A 36 -4.56 -10.43 -9.45
N GLU A 37 -5.33 -11.49 -9.71
CA GLU A 37 -5.68 -11.91 -11.07
C GLU A 37 -7.08 -11.45 -11.42
N VAL A 38 -7.31 -11.09 -12.69
CA VAL A 38 -8.63 -10.69 -13.17
C VAL A 38 -9.56 -11.90 -13.06
N VAL A 39 -10.69 -11.73 -12.38
CA VAL A 39 -11.74 -12.74 -12.35
C VAL A 39 -12.42 -12.72 -13.71
N THR A 40 -12.60 -13.89 -14.31
CA THR A 40 -13.24 -14.02 -15.61
C THR A 40 -14.64 -14.60 -15.47
N THR A 41 -15.57 -14.19 -16.33
CA THR A 41 -16.87 -14.82 -16.51
C THR A 41 -16.69 -16.24 -17.06
N ARG A 42 -17.80 -17.01 -17.13
CA ARG A 42 -17.80 -18.34 -17.74
C ARG A 42 -17.43 -18.31 -19.23
N GLU A 43 -17.67 -17.19 -19.92
CA GLU A 43 -17.23 -16.99 -21.31
C GLU A 43 -15.75 -16.57 -21.43
N GLY A 44 -15.03 -16.43 -20.31
CA GLY A 44 -13.62 -16.04 -20.29
C GLY A 44 -13.37 -14.53 -20.41
N ALA A 45 -14.42 -13.70 -20.41
CA ALA A 45 -14.29 -12.24 -20.41
C ALA A 45 -13.96 -11.71 -19.00
N PRO A 46 -13.27 -10.57 -18.85
CA PRO A 46 -13.11 -9.93 -17.54
C PRO A 46 -14.45 -9.67 -16.86
N MET A 47 -14.55 -10.03 -15.59
CA MET A 47 -15.73 -9.75 -14.78
C MET A 47 -15.79 -8.26 -14.45
N ILE A 48 -16.85 -7.63 -14.93
CA ILE A 48 -17.14 -6.21 -14.77
C ILE A 48 -18.53 -6.06 -14.16
N LEU A 49 -18.65 -5.32 -13.07
CA LEU A 49 -19.89 -5.12 -12.33
C LEU A 49 -20.27 -3.64 -12.26
N PRO A 50 -21.56 -3.27 -12.17
CA PRO A 50 -21.97 -1.89 -11.93
C PRO A 50 -21.31 -1.29 -10.69
N ILE A 51 -20.98 0.01 -10.70
CA ILE A 51 -20.29 0.66 -9.58
C ILE A 51 -21.12 0.63 -8.28
N ASP A 52 -22.44 0.60 -8.42
CA ASP A 52 -23.44 0.57 -7.35
C ASP A 52 -23.84 -0.85 -6.93
N VAL A 53 -23.17 -1.90 -7.43
CA VAL A 53 -23.42 -3.29 -7.04
C VAL A 53 -23.31 -3.46 -5.52
N GLY A 54 -24.33 -4.11 -4.94
CA GLY A 54 -24.36 -4.44 -3.51
C GLY A 54 -23.52 -5.67 -3.17
N PHE A 55 -23.25 -5.88 -1.88
CA PHE A 55 -22.42 -7.02 -1.45
C PHE A 55 -23.03 -8.38 -1.77
N ILE A 56 -24.36 -8.54 -1.63
CA ILE A 56 -25.04 -9.80 -1.95
C ILE A 56 -24.93 -10.15 -3.43
N GLU A 57 -25.27 -9.20 -4.31
CA GLU A 57 -25.17 -9.38 -5.77
C GLU A 57 -23.72 -9.65 -6.20
N PHE A 58 -22.75 -8.96 -5.60
CA PHE A 58 -21.34 -9.25 -5.82
C PHE A 58 -21.00 -10.71 -5.46
N LYS A 59 -21.40 -11.16 -4.27
CA LYS A 59 -21.10 -12.51 -3.74
C LYS A 59 -21.69 -13.59 -4.63
N GLU A 60 -22.93 -13.40 -5.09
CA GLU A 60 -23.58 -14.29 -6.05
C GLU A 60 -22.85 -14.33 -7.40
N THR A 61 -22.43 -13.16 -7.90
CA THR A 61 -21.77 -13.06 -9.21
C THR A 61 -20.39 -13.74 -9.23
N VAL A 62 -19.66 -13.70 -8.11
CA VAL A 62 -18.39 -14.45 -7.96
C VAL A 62 -18.61 -15.89 -7.48
N GLU A 63 -19.83 -16.41 -7.57
CA GLU A 63 -20.22 -17.78 -7.21
C GLU A 63 -19.89 -18.16 -5.75
N ASN A 64 -19.99 -17.19 -4.83
CA ASN A 64 -19.64 -17.34 -3.40
C ASN A 64 -18.22 -17.85 -3.16
N VAL A 65 -17.32 -17.68 -4.13
CA VAL A 65 -15.97 -18.21 -4.03
C VAL A 65 -15.22 -17.49 -2.89
N PRO A 66 -14.71 -18.21 -1.88
CA PRO A 66 -14.02 -17.57 -0.76
C PRO A 66 -12.72 -16.90 -1.19
N GLY A 67 -12.37 -15.81 -0.53
CA GLY A 67 -11.07 -15.16 -0.72
C GLY A 67 -11.14 -13.65 -0.70
N ARG A 68 -9.98 -13.05 -0.94
CA ARG A 68 -9.81 -11.59 -0.99
C ARG A 68 -9.96 -11.10 -2.42
N TYR A 69 -10.76 -10.07 -2.58
CA TYR A 69 -11.03 -9.40 -3.85
C TYR A 69 -10.53 -7.96 -3.81
N ARG A 70 -10.10 -7.49 -4.99
CA ARG A 70 -9.78 -6.09 -5.27
C ARG A 70 -10.69 -5.63 -6.39
N LEU A 71 -11.30 -4.46 -6.22
CA LEU A 71 -12.16 -3.83 -7.22
C LEU A 71 -11.47 -2.57 -7.73
N ASP A 72 -11.13 -2.55 -9.01
CA ASP A 72 -10.60 -1.36 -9.67
C ASP A 72 -11.76 -0.60 -10.33
N PRO A 73 -11.96 0.70 -10.04
CA PRO A 73 -12.98 1.49 -10.72
C PRO A 73 -12.57 1.76 -12.18
N ILE A 74 -13.53 1.58 -13.09
CA ILE A 74 -13.36 1.81 -14.52
C ILE A 74 -14.49 2.69 -15.08
N ASP A 75 -14.20 3.38 -16.18
CA ASP A 75 -15.13 4.27 -16.86
C ASP A 75 -16.14 3.50 -17.75
N ASP A 76 -17.03 4.25 -18.41
CA ASP A 76 -18.02 3.76 -19.36
C ASP A 76 -17.41 2.98 -20.55
N LYS A 77 -16.15 3.28 -20.89
CA LYS A 77 -15.37 2.65 -21.95
C LYS A 77 -14.56 1.46 -21.44
N ARG A 78 -14.79 1.01 -20.21
CA ARG A 78 -14.09 -0.08 -19.53
C ARG A 78 -12.58 0.19 -19.37
N LYS A 79 -12.16 1.46 -19.38
CA LYS A 79 -10.78 1.86 -19.14
C LYS A 79 -10.54 2.13 -17.67
N THR A 80 -9.35 1.76 -17.21
CA THR A 80 -8.91 2.04 -15.85
C THR A 80 -8.77 3.55 -15.65
N ILE A 81 -9.36 4.05 -14.57
CA ILE A 81 -9.25 5.46 -14.19
C ILE A 81 -7.91 5.66 -13.49
N SER A 82 -7.09 6.59 -14.00
CA SER A 82 -5.78 6.86 -13.41
C SER A 82 -5.92 7.46 -12.01
N ASN A 83 -5.07 7.01 -11.08
CA ASN A 83 -5.04 7.44 -9.68
C ASN A 83 -6.33 7.18 -8.88
N ALA A 84 -7.26 6.40 -9.40
CA ALA A 84 -8.47 6.05 -8.65
C ALA A 84 -8.14 5.01 -7.56
N PRO A 85 -8.64 5.19 -6.33
CA PRO A 85 -8.44 4.22 -5.27
C PRO A 85 -9.16 2.91 -5.60
N ALA A 86 -8.52 1.78 -5.28
CA ALA A 86 -9.12 0.47 -5.42
C ALA A 86 -9.85 0.08 -4.13
N ALA A 87 -10.99 -0.58 -4.27
CA ALA A 87 -11.71 -1.15 -3.14
C ALA A 87 -11.28 -2.59 -2.85
N TYR A 88 -11.49 -3.04 -1.61
CA TYR A 88 -11.16 -4.39 -1.16
C TYR A 88 -12.29 -4.98 -0.33
N LEU A 89 -12.54 -6.28 -0.53
CA LEU A 89 -13.49 -7.04 0.27
C LEU A 89 -13.04 -8.50 0.39
N THR A 90 -13.53 -9.19 1.41
CA THR A 90 -13.24 -10.61 1.64
C THR A 90 -14.55 -11.39 1.75
N ILE A 91 -14.62 -12.51 1.04
CA ILE A 91 -15.66 -13.53 1.22
C ILE A 91 -15.07 -14.64 2.07
N GLY A 92 -15.66 -14.89 3.25
CA GLY A 92 -15.23 -15.96 4.15
C GLY A 92 -15.54 -17.34 3.60
N GLU A 93 -14.82 -18.36 4.08
CA GLU A 93 -15.25 -19.75 3.88
C GLU A 93 -16.54 -19.97 4.67
N LEU A 94 -17.60 -20.44 3.99
CA LEU A 94 -18.76 -20.96 4.69
C LEU A 94 -18.28 -22.12 5.57
N PRO A 95 -18.60 -22.14 6.88
CA PRO A 95 -18.23 -23.27 7.72
C PRO A 95 -18.81 -24.54 7.08
N PRO A 96 -18.06 -25.66 7.05
CA PRO A 96 -18.58 -26.91 6.54
C PRO A 96 -19.87 -27.23 7.29
N ARG A 97 -20.98 -27.35 6.55
CA ARG A 97 -22.25 -27.87 7.08
C ARG A 97 -21.99 -29.30 7.53
N ASN A 98 -21.57 -29.47 8.77
CA ASN A 98 -21.62 -30.77 9.44
C ASN A 98 -23.09 -31.15 9.54
N GLY A 99 -23.47 -32.15 8.75
CA GLY A 99 -24.83 -32.65 8.72
C GLY A 99 -25.22 -33.28 10.06
N VAL A 100 -26.21 -32.70 10.72
CA VAL A 100 -27.08 -33.39 11.69
C VAL A 100 -28.45 -32.70 11.70
N GLY A 101 -29.50 -33.48 11.39
CA GLY A 101 -30.83 -33.35 12.00
C GLY A 101 -31.82 -32.38 11.36
N LEU A 102 -32.90 -32.94 10.81
CA LEU A 102 -34.19 -32.26 10.69
C LEU A 102 -34.59 -31.66 12.04
N VAL A 103 -34.84 -30.35 12.08
CA VAL A 103 -35.93 -29.80 12.90
C VAL A 103 -36.55 -28.63 12.16
N ASP A 104 -37.87 -28.74 12.04
CA ASP A 104 -38.83 -27.80 11.50
C ASP A 104 -38.88 -26.50 12.32
N GLY A 105 -39.22 -25.38 11.68
CA GLY A 105 -39.49 -24.11 12.37
C GLY A 105 -38.83 -22.89 11.72
N GLY A 106 -39.56 -22.25 10.81
CA GLY A 106 -39.10 -21.11 10.03
C GLY A 106 -38.65 -19.89 10.84
N ALA A 107 -37.53 -19.32 10.37
CA ALA A 107 -37.26 -17.90 10.38
C ALA A 107 -36.28 -17.64 9.24
N THR A 108 -36.79 -17.14 8.12
CA THR A 108 -35.98 -16.54 7.06
C THR A 108 -35.21 -15.36 7.66
N LEU A 109 -33.95 -15.58 8.01
CA LEU A 109 -33.01 -14.51 8.37
C LEU A 109 -32.08 -14.16 7.19
N ASP A 110 -32.55 -14.37 5.96
CA ASP A 110 -31.86 -13.93 4.74
C ASP A 110 -32.32 -12.51 4.41
N GLY A 111 -31.76 -11.54 5.13
CA GLY A 111 -31.99 -10.11 4.89
C GLY A 111 -30.68 -9.35 4.73
N PRO A 112 -30.71 -8.15 4.12
CA PRO A 112 -29.54 -7.28 3.97
C PRO A 112 -28.81 -7.01 5.30
N GLU A 113 -29.53 -7.08 6.42
CA GLU A 113 -28.95 -6.92 7.76
C GLU A 113 -28.02 -8.09 8.18
N ALA A 114 -28.32 -9.32 7.75
CA ALA A 114 -27.44 -10.47 7.97
C ALA A 114 -26.18 -10.37 7.10
N ALA A 115 -26.33 -9.88 5.87
CA ALA A 115 -25.23 -9.59 4.95
C ALA A 115 -24.27 -8.51 5.50
N LEU A 116 -24.83 -7.43 6.04
CA LEU A 116 -24.07 -6.37 6.70
C LEU A 116 -23.32 -6.87 7.95
N ARG A 117 -23.93 -7.76 8.75
CA ARG A 117 -23.26 -8.38 9.90
C ARG A 117 -22.15 -9.35 9.46
N GLU A 118 -22.35 -10.08 8.36
CA GLU A 118 -21.32 -10.95 7.77
C GLU A 118 -20.15 -10.11 7.22
N LEU A 119 -20.44 -9.03 6.49
CA LEU A 119 -19.43 -8.08 6.00
C LEU A 119 -18.66 -7.43 7.15
N ALA A 120 -19.36 -6.97 8.20
CA ALA A 120 -18.73 -6.42 9.39
C ALA A 120 -17.84 -7.45 10.10
N ARG A 121 -18.28 -8.71 10.21
CA ARG A 121 -17.44 -9.80 10.75
C ARG A 121 -16.22 -10.06 9.88
N ALA A 122 -16.38 -10.15 8.56
CA ALA A 122 -15.28 -10.36 7.62
C ALA A 122 -14.27 -9.19 7.67
N ASN A 123 -14.75 -7.96 7.86
CA ASN A 123 -13.90 -6.78 8.03
C ASN A 123 -13.15 -6.81 9.37
N VAL A 124 -13.80 -7.21 10.46
CA VAL A 124 -13.15 -7.39 11.78
C VAL A 124 -12.12 -8.52 11.75
N GLU A 125 -12.42 -9.60 11.04
CA GLU A 125 -11.50 -10.72 10.86
C GLU A 125 -10.32 -10.35 9.97
N MET A 126 -10.54 -9.56 8.90
CA MET A 126 -9.48 -8.94 8.12
C MET A 126 -8.59 -8.05 8.99
N ALA A 127 -9.19 -7.19 9.81
CA ALA A 127 -8.44 -6.32 10.71
C ALA A 127 -7.60 -7.14 11.71
N ARG A 128 -8.13 -8.24 12.24
CA ARG A 128 -7.40 -9.16 13.12
C ARG A 128 -6.26 -9.89 12.40
N VAL A 129 -6.51 -10.51 11.25
CA VAL A 129 -5.47 -11.22 10.49
C VAL A 129 -4.38 -10.25 10.03
N ASN A 130 -4.74 -9.03 9.62
CA ASN A 130 -3.78 -7.98 9.31
C ASN A 130 -2.98 -7.55 10.56
N ALA A 131 -3.62 -7.43 11.73
CA ALA A 131 -2.96 -7.11 12.99
C ALA A 131 -2.00 -8.22 13.45
N ASP A 132 -2.40 -9.49 13.32
CA ASP A 132 -1.57 -10.65 13.70
C ASP A 132 -0.41 -10.83 12.73
N LEU A 133 -0.64 -10.69 11.42
CA LEU A 133 0.42 -10.71 10.40
C LEU A 133 1.37 -9.53 10.57
N SER A 134 0.86 -8.34 10.90
CA SER A 134 1.65 -7.16 11.23
C SER A 134 2.50 -7.40 12.48
N THR A 135 1.94 -8.03 13.52
CA THR A 135 2.65 -8.36 14.77
C THR A 135 3.75 -9.40 14.55
N ALA A 136 3.47 -10.46 13.79
CA ALA A 136 4.47 -11.49 13.46
C ALA A 136 5.59 -10.93 12.57
N THR A 137 5.23 -10.11 11.57
CA THR A 137 6.20 -9.43 10.70
C THR A 137 7.05 -8.45 11.52
N ARG A 138 6.42 -7.69 12.42
CA ARG A 138 7.10 -6.79 13.35
C ARG A 138 8.09 -7.55 14.22
N ALA A 139 7.73 -8.70 14.79
CA ALA A 139 8.65 -9.48 15.63
C ALA A 139 9.89 -9.98 14.86
N ILE A 140 9.74 -10.37 13.59
CA ILE A 140 10.85 -10.79 12.72
C ILE A 140 11.75 -9.59 12.40
N VAL A 141 11.15 -8.49 11.96
CA VAL A 141 11.85 -7.24 11.61
C VAL A 141 12.55 -6.65 12.83
N GLU A 142 11.94 -6.68 14.02
CA GLU A 142 12.54 -6.22 15.27
C GLU A 142 13.76 -7.06 15.67
N ARG A 143 13.68 -8.39 15.50
CA ARG A 143 14.81 -9.27 15.75
C ARG A 143 15.99 -8.98 14.82
N GLU A 144 15.72 -8.81 13.53
CA GLU A 144 16.75 -8.52 12.52
C GLU A 144 17.35 -7.12 12.69
N ALA A 145 16.52 -6.11 12.95
CA ALA A 145 16.97 -4.74 13.20
C ALA A 145 17.86 -4.65 14.45
N ARG A 146 17.52 -5.34 15.55
CA ARG A 146 18.38 -5.41 16.74
C ARG A 146 19.73 -6.07 16.44
N ALA A 147 19.74 -7.17 15.69
CA ALA A 147 20.97 -7.86 15.31
C ALA A 147 21.94 -6.97 14.53
N GLN A 148 21.41 -5.96 13.82
CA GLN A 148 22.17 -5.06 12.96
C GLN A 148 22.35 -3.65 13.57
N GLY A 149 21.96 -3.46 14.83
CA GLY A 149 22.02 -2.17 15.51
C GLY A 149 21.20 -1.08 14.81
N ILE A 150 20.10 -1.45 14.16
CA ILE A 150 19.14 -0.51 13.57
C ILE A 150 18.14 -0.14 14.69
N PRO A 151 17.99 1.15 15.01
CA PRO A 151 17.03 1.57 16.03
C PRO A 151 15.60 1.27 15.59
N LEU A 152 14.84 0.62 16.47
CA LEU A 152 13.42 0.31 16.30
C LEU A 152 12.56 1.34 17.02
N HIS A 153 11.40 1.68 16.44
CA HIS A 153 10.42 2.50 17.14
C HIS A 153 9.36 1.62 17.82
N GLY A 154 9.26 1.74 19.15
CA GLY A 154 8.14 1.22 19.96
C GLY A 154 7.30 2.38 20.48
N ALA A 155 6.02 2.12 20.78
CA ALA A 155 4.98 3.09 21.19
C ALA A 155 5.29 3.94 22.46
N GLY A 156 6.51 3.88 23.00
CA GLY A 156 6.96 4.67 24.16
C GLY A 156 8.25 5.49 23.94
N LEU A 157 8.90 5.45 22.79
CA LEU A 157 10.15 6.20 22.58
C LEU A 157 9.87 7.62 22.11
N ARG A 158 9.59 8.52 23.05
CA ARG A 158 9.37 9.95 22.78
C ARG A 158 10.56 10.69 22.14
N ASN A 159 11.71 10.06 21.88
CA ASN A 159 12.87 10.69 21.24
C ASN A 159 13.78 9.67 20.50
N GLY A 160 13.30 9.06 19.41
CA GLY A 160 14.18 8.29 18.52
C GLY A 160 15.23 9.20 17.89
N ALA A 161 16.47 9.18 18.39
CA ALA A 161 17.58 9.90 17.79
C ALA A 161 17.90 9.26 16.42
N LEU A 162 17.74 10.02 15.34
CA LEU A 162 18.09 9.57 14.00
C LEU A 162 19.59 9.28 13.92
N THR A 163 19.95 8.01 13.72
CA THR A 163 21.35 7.61 13.52
C THR A 163 21.69 7.74 12.03
N TYR A 164 22.36 8.82 11.68
CA TYR A 164 22.79 9.04 10.30
C TYR A 164 24.10 8.31 9.99
N ARG A 165 24.10 7.56 8.89
CA ARG A 165 25.24 6.76 8.41
C ARG A 165 25.62 7.14 6.97
N PRO A 166 26.90 7.01 6.57
CA PRO A 166 27.30 7.20 5.18
C PRO A 166 26.60 6.21 4.24
N VAL A 167 26.27 6.67 3.04
CA VAL A 167 25.67 5.85 1.96
C VAL A 167 26.75 5.21 1.06
N GLY A 168 28.01 5.61 1.23
CA GLY A 168 29.18 5.11 0.50
C GLY A 168 29.44 5.85 -0.81
N GLU A 169 30.44 5.43 -1.57
CA GLU A 169 30.83 6.10 -2.81
C GLU A 169 30.09 5.58 -4.04
N ARG A 170 30.07 6.38 -5.10
CA ARG A 170 29.54 5.94 -6.39
C ARG A 170 30.42 4.84 -6.98
N GLY A 171 29.80 3.79 -7.51
CA GLY A 171 30.51 2.64 -8.10
C GLY A 171 30.79 1.52 -7.11
N GLU A 172 30.69 1.79 -5.81
CA GLU A 172 30.83 0.77 -4.77
C GLU A 172 29.48 0.12 -4.43
N PRO A 173 29.47 -1.12 -3.93
CA PRO A 173 28.29 -1.71 -3.33
C PRO A 173 27.69 -0.82 -2.22
N TYR A 174 26.37 -0.84 -2.05
CA TYR A 174 25.76 -0.16 -0.89
C TYR A 174 26.21 -0.83 0.42
N PRO A 175 26.45 -0.04 1.48
CA PRO A 175 26.84 -0.56 2.78
C PRO A 175 25.79 -1.55 3.33
N GLU A 176 26.24 -2.45 4.19
CA GLU A 176 25.42 -3.53 4.75
C GLU A 176 24.12 -3.03 5.39
N TRP A 177 24.20 -1.95 6.17
CA TRP A 177 23.04 -1.37 6.84
C TRP A 177 21.92 -0.94 5.87
N LEU A 178 22.27 -0.50 4.65
CA LEU A 178 21.28 -0.21 3.62
C LEU A 178 20.72 -1.50 3.03
N ARG A 179 21.59 -2.45 2.67
CA ARG A 179 21.19 -3.71 2.04
C ARG A 179 20.23 -4.51 2.90
N ALA A 180 20.35 -4.41 4.22
CA ALA A 180 19.45 -5.08 5.15
C ALA A 180 18.02 -4.52 5.21
N LEU A 181 17.76 -3.33 4.64
CA LEU A 181 16.41 -2.74 4.57
C LEU A 181 15.51 -3.39 3.52
N ARG A 182 15.96 -4.46 2.86
CA ARG A 182 15.17 -5.17 1.84
C ARG A 182 13.98 -5.86 2.48
N GLY A 183 12.79 -5.67 1.92
CA GLY A 183 11.56 -6.23 2.47
C GLY A 183 10.99 -5.46 3.66
N SER A 184 11.66 -4.39 4.10
CA SER A 184 11.22 -3.55 5.22
C SER A 184 10.39 -2.36 4.75
N SER A 185 9.50 -1.89 5.61
CA SER A 185 8.80 -0.60 5.50
C SER A 185 9.35 0.39 6.52
N GLY A 186 9.19 1.68 6.29
CA GLY A 186 9.71 2.70 7.19
C GLY A 186 9.90 4.06 6.55
N VAL A 187 10.54 4.95 7.32
CA VAL A 187 10.85 6.32 6.92
C VAL A 187 12.35 6.48 6.83
N TYR A 188 12.81 7.21 5.83
CA TYR A 188 14.21 7.55 5.64
C TYR A 188 14.39 9.06 5.61
N VAL A 189 15.57 9.49 6.07
CA VAL A 189 15.99 10.88 6.10
C VAL A 189 17.34 10.99 5.42
N ILE A 190 17.42 11.87 4.42
CA ILE A 190 18.65 12.17 3.68
C ILE A 190 19.18 13.51 4.17
N ARG A 191 20.47 13.55 4.46
CA ARG A 191 21.20 14.77 4.82
C ARG A 191 22.46 14.92 3.97
N ASP A 192 22.87 16.16 3.77
CA ASP A 192 24.23 16.44 3.31
C ASP A 192 25.23 16.19 4.45
N ARG A 193 26.34 15.50 4.18
CA ARG A 193 27.34 15.15 5.21
C ARG A 193 28.24 16.31 5.58
N ALA A 194 28.50 17.23 4.66
CA ALA A 194 29.37 18.38 4.88
C ALA A 194 28.64 19.46 5.66
N THR A 195 27.43 19.83 5.23
CA THR A 195 26.62 20.89 5.87
C THR A 195 25.78 20.37 7.03
N ARG A 196 25.55 19.05 7.11
CA ARG A 196 24.61 18.39 8.05
C ARG A 196 23.15 18.82 7.86
N GLU A 197 22.84 19.55 6.80
CA GLU A 197 21.48 19.96 6.45
C GLU A 197 20.65 18.73 6.06
N VAL A 198 19.45 18.60 6.65
CA VAL A 198 18.48 17.60 6.21
C VAL A 198 17.85 18.11 4.92
N VAL A 199 18.07 17.37 3.84
CA VAL A 199 17.61 17.76 2.51
C VAL A 199 16.26 17.13 2.19
N TYR A 200 16.00 15.91 2.68
CA TYR A 200 14.78 15.18 2.32
C TYR A 200 14.38 14.14 3.35
N VAL A 201 13.08 13.93 3.47
CA VAL A 201 12.43 12.86 4.22
C VAL A 201 11.51 12.13 3.24
N GLY A 202 11.50 10.80 3.28
CA GLY A 202 10.61 10.00 2.46
C GLY A 202 10.20 8.71 3.16
N GLU A 203 9.14 8.09 2.69
CA GLU A 203 8.65 6.82 3.25
C GLU A 203 8.65 5.66 2.25
N SER A 204 8.55 4.44 2.79
CA SER A 204 8.11 3.28 2.03
C SER A 204 7.28 2.36 2.90
N SER A 205 5.99 2.25 2.60
CA SER A 205 5.02 1.41 3.29
C SER A 205 4.92 0.00 2.69
N THR A 206 5.41 -0.21 1.48
CA THR A 206 5.23 -1.44 0.68
C THR A 206 6.33 -2.50 0.84
N GLY A 207 7.16 -2.42 1.87
CA GLY A 207 8.29 -3.35 2.05
C GLY A 207 9.46 -3.06 1.09
N ARG A 208 9.50 -1.87 0.49
CA ARG A 208 10.46 -1.49 -0.57
C ARG A 208 11.46 -0.44 -0.11
N LEU A 209 11.63 -0.26 1.19
CA LEU A 209 12.44 0.81 1.79
C LEU A 209 13.86 0.90 1.20
N TYR A 210 14.56 -0.22 1.03
CA TYR A 210 15.85 -0.25 0.33
C TYR A 210 15.80 0.36 -1.07
N ALA A 211 14.83 -0.05 -1.89
CA ALA A 211 14.73 0.38 -3.28
C ALA A 211 14.33 1.86 -3.37
N THR A 212 13.39 2.29 -2.54
CA THR A 212 12.91 3.69 -2.50
C THR A 212 14.01 4.63 -2.05
N LEU A 213 14.70 4.34 -0.93
CA LEU A 213 15.82 5.15 -0.46
C LEU A 213 16.97 5.18 -1.47
N THR A 214 17.41 4.02 -1.98
CA THR A 214 18.58 3.98 -2.87
C THR A 214 18.33 4.61 -4.24
N ARG A 215 17.07 4.76 -4.68
CA ARG A 215 16.73 5.50 -5.90
C ARG A 215 17.25 6.94 -5.86
N HIS A 216 17.19 7.59 -4.71
CA HIS A 216 17.66 8.97 -4.55
C HIS A 216 19.18 9.14 -4.74
N PHE A 217 19.95 8.05 -4.78
CA PHE A 217 21.40 8.09 -5.00
C PHE A 217 21.82 7.54 -6.37
N GLN A 218 20.87 7.09 -7.18
CA GLN A 218 21.09 6.59 -8.52
C GLN A 218 21.01 7.77 -9.51
N GLY A 219 22.16 8.36 -9.85
CA GLY A 219 22.22 9.37 -10.90
C GLY A 219 21.97 8.74 -12.28
N TRP A 220 20.81 9.00 -12.87
CA TRP A 220 20.50 8.58 -14.25
C TRP A 220 21.14 9.56 -15.24
N ARG A 221 21.95 9.04 -16.17
CA ARG A 221 22.37 9.81 -17.36
C ARG A 221 21.18 9.85 -18.33
N ARG A 222 20.70 11.04 -18.71
CA ARG A 222 19.97 11.22 -19.97
C ARG A 222 20.89 10.76 -21.10
N TYR A 223 20.63 9.59 -21.68
CA TYR A 223 21.25 9.24 -22.97
C TYR A 223 20.35 9.82 -24.06
N LYS A 224 20.91 10.73 -24.86
CA LYS A 224 20.22 11.27 -26.04
C LYS A 224 20.18 10.15 -27.07
N SER A 225 19.05 9.47 -27.23
CA SER A 225 18.87 8.53 -28.34
C SER A 225 18.92 9.30 -29.66
N PHE A 226 19.71 8.78 -30.58
CA PHE A 226 20.07 9.37 -31.89
C PHE A 226 18.93 9.32 -32.94
N TRP A 227 17.73 8.84 -32.59
CA TRP A 227 16.60 8.78 -33.50
C TRP A 227 15.40 9.60 -32.99
N ARG A 228 15.04 10.61 -33.81
CA ARG A 228 13.82 11.42 -33.84
C ARG A 228 13.23 11.82 -32.49
N ASP A 229 13.44 13.08 -32.09
CA ASP A 229 12.55 14.05 -31.42
C ASP A 229 11.38 13.58 -30.51
N GLN A 230 11.43 12.37 -29.97
CA GLN A 230 10.61 11.93 -28.87
C GLN A 230 11.52 11.84 -27.67
N TYR A 231 11.35 12.78 -26.75
CA TYR A 231 11.52 12.43 -25.35
C TYR A 231 10.53 11.30 -25.10
N ALA A 232 11.00 10.06 -25.06
CA ALA A 232 10.20 9.01 -24.45
C ALA A 232 9.85 9.53 -23.05
N GLU A 233 8.56 9.61 -22.78
CA GLU A 233 7.93 10.01 -21.52
C GLU A 233 8.29 8.97 -20.44
N GLY A 234 9.57 8.86 -20.13
CA GLY A 234 10.13 8.01 -19.11
C GLY A 234 10.26 8.83 -17.85
N HIS A 235 9.27 8.69 -16.98
CA HIS A 235 9.25 9.07 -15.56
C HIS A 235 10.31 10.11 -15.14
N ASP A 236 9.84 11.33 -14.84
CA ASP A 236 10.62 12.32 -14.11
C ASP A 236 11.37 11.63 -12.94
N PRO A 237 12.73 11.66 -12.91
CA PRO A 237 13.52 10.75 -12.08
C PRO A 237 13.36 10.97 -10.57
N GLY A 238 12.66 12.03 -10.16
CA GLY A 238 12.63 12.49 -8.78
C GLY A 238 13.96 13.12 -8.37
N LEU A 239 13.96 13.78 -7.22
CA LEU A 239 15.12 14.48 -6.70
C LEU A 239 16.23 13.49 -6.30
N THR A 240 17.47 13.71 -6.76
CA THR A 240 18.63 12.84 -6.47
C THR A 240 19.75 13.60 -5.76
N TYR A 241 20.52 12.90 -4.94
CA TYR A 241 21.61 13.44 -4.13
C TYR A 241 22.94 12.75 -4.46
N PRO A 242 24.07 13.47 -4.49
CA PRO A 242 25.37 12.87 -4.70
C PRO A 242 25.69 11.87 -3.58
N ARG A 243 25.87 10.60 -3.96
CA ARG A 243 26.00 9.48 -3.01
C ARG A 243 27.14 9.68 -1.99
N GLY A 244 28.32 10.11 -2.44
CA GLY A 244 29.49 10.31 -1.57
C GLY A 244 29.31 11.43 -0.53
N SER A 245 28.52 12.46 -0.85
CA SER A 245 28.21 13.55 0.08
C SER A 245 26.95 13.31 0.91
N ALA A 246 26.17 12.25 0.63
CA ALA A 246 24.91 11.98 1.33
C ALA A 246 25.08 11.07 2.56
N GLY A 247 24.34 11.39 3.61
CA GLY A 247 24.12 10.53 4.77
C GLY A 247 22.64 10.17 4.89
N GLY A 248 22.36 8.92 5.29
CA GLY A 248 21.00 8.43 5.49
C GLY A 248 20.75 8.04 6.94
N ALA A 249 19.58 8.36 7.46
CA ALA A 249 19.02 7.76 8.68
C ALA A 249 17.71 7.05 8.33
N VAL A 250 17.40 5.97 9.01
CA VAL A 250 16.21 5.16 8.74
C VAL A 250 15.55 4.77 10.05
N LEU A 251 14.22 4.84 10.05
CA LEU A 251 13.36 4.25 11.07
C LEU A 251 12.51 3.18 10.40
N VAL A 252 12.70 1.93 10.78
CA VAL A 252 11.87 0.83 10.29
C VAL A 252 10.56 0.83 11.08
N THR A 253 9.43 0.82 10.39
CA THR A 253 8.09 0.91 10.97
C THR A 253 7.20 -0.19 10.41
N ALA A 254 6.01 -0.37 11.01
CA ALA A 254 4.96 -1.09 10.31
C ALA A 254 4.54 -0.29 9.05
N PRO A 255 4.05 -0.96 7.99
CA PRO A 255 3.53 -0.30 6.79
C PRO A 255 2.56 0.85 7.05
N ALA A 256 1.60 0.65 7.96
CA ALA A 256 0.56 1.61 8.28
C ALA A 256 1.10 2.87 8.97
N ASP A 257 2.20 2.75 9.73
CA ASP A 257 2.76 3.86 10.52
C ASP A 257 3.72 4.75 9.70
N ALA A 258 4.12 4.32 8.49
CA ALA A 258 5.19 4.98 7.74
C ALA A 258 4.82 6.40 7.29
N LEU A 259 3.56 6.62 6.89
CA LEU A 259 3.05 7.93 6.45
C LEU A 259 2.98 8.94 7.60
N ASP A 260 2.42 8.54 8.74
CA ASP A 260 2.34 9.40 9.93
C ASP A 260 3.72 9.80 10.43
N GLU A 261 4.67 8.86 10.41
CA GLU A 261 6.03 9.09 10.84
C GLU A 261 6.80 9.99 9.87
N GLU A 262 6.54 9.90 8.56
CA GLU A 262 7.05 10.82 7.54
C GLU A 262 6.56 12.25 7.80
N ALA A 263 5.25 12.43 7.94
CA ALA A 263 4.64 13.74 8.21
C ALA A 263 5.23 14.37 9.48
N ARG A 264 5.38 13.58 10.55
CA ARG A 264 6.00 14.01 11.80
C ARG A 264 7.44 14.46 11.61
N LEU A 265 8.24 13.73 10.83
CA LEU A 265 9.63 14.07 10.56
C LEU A 265 9.78 15.27 9.62
N ILE A 266 8.92 15.43 8.62
CA ILE A 266 8.89 16.62 7.76
C ILE A 266 8.61 17.87 8.61
N LEU A 267 7.57 17.83 9.45
CA LEU A 267 7.22 18.96 10.33
C LEU A 267 8.35 19.31 11.31
N ARG A 268 9.01 18.29 11.87
CA ARG A 268 10.10 18.46 12.84
C ARG A 268 11.40 18.94 12.22
N LEU A 269 11.81 18.35 11.10
CA LEU A 269 13.12 18.56 10.51
C LEU A 269 13.15 19.67 9.47
N ARG A 270 11.98 20.04 8.93
CA ARG A 270 11.82 21.04 7.86
C ARG A 270 12.85 20.84 6.74
N PRO A 271 12.91 19.63 6.15
CA PRO A 271 13.85 19.30 5.09
C PRO A 271 13.76 20.32 3.94
N ARG A 272 14.90 20.76 3.42
CA ARG A 272 14.98 21.79 2.38
C ARG A 272 14.14 21.46 1.15
N ASP A 273 14.13 20.19 0.76
CA ASP A 273 13.62 19.76 -0.53
C ASP A 273 12.31 18.95 -0.43
N ASN A 274 11.74 18.72 0.76
CA ASN A 274 10.32 18.38 0.83
C ASN A 274 9.55 19.68 0.67
N VAL A 275 8.84 19.81 -0.45
CA VAL A 275 7.92 20.93 -0.65
C VAL A 275 6.88 20.89 0.47
N ILE A 276 6.92 21.86 1.39
CA ILE A 276 5.81 22.13 2.31
C ILE A 276 4.65 22.58 1.42
N GLY A 277 3.70 21.67 1.19
CA GLY A 277 2.58 21.87 0.28
C GLY A 277 2.76 21.15 -1.07
N GLN A 278 2.57 19.84 -1.10
CA GLN A 278 1.59 19.37 -2.08
C GLN A 278 0.24 19.87 -1.58
N PRO A 279 -0.55 20.59 -2.39
CA PRO A 279 -1.87 21.01 -1.95
C PRO A 279 -2.65 19.75 -1.59
N ALA A 280 -3.24 19.73 -0.39
CA ALA A 280 -4.52 19.04 -0.23
C ALA A 280 -5.35 19.53 -1.41
N LEU A 281 -5.70 18.64 -2.35
CA LEU A 281 -6.39 18.94 -3.60
C LEU A 281 -7.33 20.13 -3.41
N GLU A 282 -6.83 21.34 -3.69
CA GLU A 282 -7.59 22.56 -3.60
C GLU A 282 -8.58 22.45 -4.74
N GLU A 283 -9.86 22.59 -4.37
CA GLU A 283 -10.98 22.77 -5.27
C GLU A 283 -10.57 23.73 -6.39
N ALA A 284 -10.44 23.21 -7.62
CA ALA A 284 -10.31 24.07 -8.78
C ALA A 284 -11.60 24.90 -8.89
N PRO A 285 -11.52 26.24 -8.89
CA PRO A 285 -12.69 27.09 -8.97
C PRO A 285 -13.23 27.10 -10.41
N PHE A 286 -14.50 26.69 -10.54
CA PHE A 286 -15.46 26.88 -11.64
C PHE A 286 -15.14 26.22 -12.99
#